data_AF-A0A4C1T0C6-F1
#
_entry.id   AF-A0A4C1T0C6-F1
#
_cell.length_a   1.000
_cell.length_b   1.000
_cell.length_c   1.000
_cell.angle_alpha   90.00
_cell.angle_beta   90.00
_cell.angle_gamma   90.00
#
_symmetry.space_group_name_H-M   'P 1'
#
loop_
_entity.id
_entity.type
_entity.pdbx_description
1 polymer ?
#
loop_
_entity_poly.entity_id
_entity_poly.type
_entity_poly.pdbx_seq_one_letter_code
_entity_poly.pdbx_strand_id
1 'polypeptide(L)'
;MNTYDTITESSQLQSIWISQADASQRSGRAGRTQNGVCYRLYSKAKHQFMPQFSIPEFMRIPLTEICLYAKVLEPDYESVTDLGKHLVDLPLDVQLGKCLLYGVFLKCYDPILTICAYHSVKDPFILPTDRSAKAKLRSAQTVFRQVV
;
A
#
# COMPACT_ATOMS: atom_id res chain seq x y z
N MET A 1 0.89 -5.62 9.70
CA MET A 1 -0.34 -4.82 9.61
C MET A 1 0.07 -3.39 9.38
N ASN A 2 -0.45 -2.75 8.34
CA ASN A 2 -0.18 -1.33 8.09
C ASN A 2 -1.00 -0.48 9.05
N THR A 3 -0.33 0.45 9.72
CA THR A 3 -0.92 1.40 10.67
C THR A 3 -0.35 2.78 10.39
N TYR A 4 -1.22 3.78 10.31
CA TYR A 4 -0.83 5.18 10.19
C TYR A 4 -0.79 5.84 11.57
N ASP A 5 0.31 6.51 11.89
CA ASP A 5 0.45 7.33 13.09
C ASP A 5 0.26 8.80 12.73
N THR A 6 -0.76 9.43 13.32
CA THR A 6 -1.12 10.83 13.05
C THR A 6 -0.17 11.83 13.69
N ILE A 7 0.60 11.41 14.71
CA ILE A 7 1.55 12.32 15.40
C ILE A 7 2.84 12.43 14.59
N THR A 8 3.31 11.31 14.05
CA THR A 8 4.52 11.25 13.22
C THR A 8 4.24 11.39 11.73
N GLU A 9 2.97 11.49 11.34
CA GLU A 9 2.49 11.51 9.95
C GLU A 9 3.10 10.38 9.10
N SER A 10 3.30 9.20 9.70
CA SER A 10 4.04 8.12 9.09
C SER A 10 3.27 6.81 9.08
N SER A 11 3.42 6.06 7.99
CA SER A 11 2.91 4.69 7.89
C SER A 11 3.94 3.70 8.41
N GLN A 12 3.50 2.74 9.23
CA GLN A 12 4.35 1.72 9.81
C GLN A 12 3.79 0.33 9.53
N LEU A 13 4.69 -0.64 9.32
CA LEU A 13 4.34 -2.05 9.20
C LEU A 13 4.62 -2.76 10.52
N GLN A 14 3.56 -3.04 11.28
CA GLN A 14 3.68 -3.67 12.60
C GLN A 14 3.41 -5.18 12.55
N SER A 15 4.21 -5.96 13.27
CA SER A 15 3.93 -7.38 13.52
C SER A 15 2.98 -7.49 14.70
N ILE A 16 1.73 -7.89 14.43
CA ILE A 16 0.67 -8.00 15.44
C ILE A 16 0.04 -9.39 15.37
N TRP A 17 -0.60 -9.79 16.47
CA TRP A 17 -1.44 -10.99 16.49
C TRP A 17 -2.62 -10.84 15.55
N ILE A 18 -3.00 -11.94 14.90
CA ILE A 18 -4.16 -12.00 13.99
C ILE A 18 -5.48 -11.97 14.77
N SER A 19 -6.57 -11.66 14.07
CA SER A 19 -7.91 -11.79 14.67
C SER A 19 -8.38 -13.24 14.73
N GLN A 20 -9.42 -13.51 15.52
CA GLN A 20 -10.05 -14.82 15.55
C GLN A 20 -10.67 -15.18 14.20
N ALA A 21 -11.26 -14.19 13.51
CA ALA A 21 -11.78 -14.35 12.14
C ALA A 21 -10.68 -14.78 11.16
N ASP A 22 -9.50 -14.17 11.20
CA ASP A 22 -8.36 -14.54 10.34
C ASP A 22 -7.89 -15.98 10.63
N ALA A 23 -7.84 -16.35 11.91
CA ALA A 23 -7.48 -17.71 12.31
C ALA A 23 -8.48 -18.74 11.78
N SER A 24 -9.77 -18.41 11.78
CA SER A 24 -10.84 -19.22 11.21
C SER A 24 -10.69 -19.35 9.68
N GLN A 25 -10.45 -18.23 8.99
CA GLN A 25 -10.21 -18.19 7.55
C GLN A 25 -9.01 -19.04 7.15
N ARG A 26 -7.91 -19.00 7.93
CA ARG A 26 -6.72 -19.84 7.71
C ARG A 26 -7.03 -21.32 7.89
N SER A 27 -7.79 -21.71 8.93
CA SER A 27 -8.22 -23.10 9.09
C SER A 27 -9.12 -23.57 7.94
N GLY A 28 -9.99 -22.71 7.42
CA GLY A 28 -10.84 -23.02 6.26
C GLY A 28 -10.04 -23.35 4.99
N ARG A 29 -8.82 -22.82 4.83
CA ARG A 29 -7.96 -23.12 3.68
C ARG A 29 -7.49 -24.58 3.63
N ALA A 30 -7.42 -25.27 4.78
CA ALA A 30 -6.99 -26.66 4.84
C ALA A 30 -8.08 -27.65 4.36
N GLY A 31 -9.34 -27.24 4.35
CA GLY A 31 -10.50 -28.12 4.07
C GLY A 31 -11.06 -28.03 2.64
N ARG A 32 -10.32 -27.47 1.67
CA ARG A 32 -10.87 -27.19 0.32
C ARG A 32 -11.09 -28.43 -0.55
N THR A 33 -10.27 -29.46 -0.37
CA THR A 33 -10.27 -30.67 -1.22
C THR A 33 -10.64 -31.92 -0.43
N GLN A 34 -10.22 -32.01 0.82
CA GLN A 34 -10.46 -33.13 1.71
C GLN A 34 -10.34 -32.65 3.17
N ASN A 35 -10.60 -33.55 4.12
CA ASN A 35 -10.37 -33.28 5.54
C ASN A 35 -8.90 -32.89 5.77
N GLY A 36 -8.68 -31.65 6.22
CA GLY A 36 -7.35 -31.10 6.48
C GLY A 36 -7.14 -30.76 7.96
N VAL A 37 -5.88 -30.63 8.36
CA VAL A 37 -5.49 -30.27 9.74
C VAL A 37 -4.86 -28.88 9.75
N CYS A 38 -5.25 -28.05 10.72
CA CYS A 38 -4.68 -26.72 10.93
C CYS A 38 -3.92 -26.66 12.25
N TYR A 39 -2.60 -26.54 12.19
CA TYR A 39 -1.76 -26.35 13.38
C TYR A 39 -1.68 -24.87 13.75
N ARG A 40 -2.07 -24.53 14.99
CA ARG A 40 -2.02 -23.17 15.53
C ARG A 40 -0.86 -23.06 16.52
N LEU A 41 0.15 -22.26 16.20
CA LEU A 41 1.35 -22.06 17.03
C LEU A 41 1.11 -21.02 18.14
N TYR A 42 0.03 -21.18 18.90
CA TYR A 42 -0.34 -20.34 20.04
C TYR A 42 -1.33 -21.08 20.95
N SER A 43 -1.39 -20.68 22.24
CA SER A 43 -2.28 -21.31 23.21
C SER A 43 -3.75 -20.97 22.98
N LYS A 44 -4.66 -21.82 23.47
CA LYS A 44 -6.12 -21.56 23.45
C LYS A 44 -6.46 -20.28 24.22
N ALA A 45 -5.82 -20.04 25.36
CA ALA A 45 -5.98 -18.80 26.13
C ALA A 45 -5.60 -17.58 25.29
N LYS A 46 -4.44 -17.62 24.61
CA LYS A 46 -4.02 -16.52 23.73
C LYS A 46 -5.04 -16.26 22.62
N HIS A 47 -5.64 -17.30 22.04
CA HIS A 47 -6.69 -17.15 21.03
C HIS A 47 -7.94 -16.45 21.56
N GLN A 48 -8.36 -16.74 22.80
CA GLN A 48 -9.52 -16.10 23.42
C GLN A 48 -9.27 -14.61 23.69
N PHE A 49 -8.03 -14.21 23.98
CA PHE A 49 -7.63 -12.81 24.13
C PHE A 49 -7.41 -12.07 22.79
N MET A 50 -7.38 -12.76 21.65
CA MET A 50 -7.27 -12.11 20.34
C MET A 50 -8.59 -11.39 19.99
N PRO A 51 -8.53 -10.25 19.27
CA PRO A 51 -9.74 -9.55 18.84
C PRO A 51 -10.57 -10.43 17.90
N GLN A 52 -11.88 -10.29 17.94
CA GLN A 52 -12.78 -11.08 17.10
C GLN A 52 -12.57 -10.78 15.61
N PHE A 53 -12.41 -9.50 15.26
CA PHE A 53 -12.17 -9.00 13.90
C PHE A 53 -10.97 -8.04 13.87
N SER A 54 -10.29 -7.94 12.73
CA SER A 54 -9.23 -6.95 12.52
C SER A 54 -9.81 -5.53 12.40
N ILE A 55 -9.05 -4.52 12.83
CA ILE A 55 -9.43 -3.12 12.66
C ILE A 55 -9.63 -2.82 11.15
N PRO A 56 -10.78 -2.23 10.75
CA PRO A 56 -11.05 -1.86 9.36
C PRO A 56 -9.95 -0.98 8.75
N GLU A 57 -9.77 -1.08 7.43
CA GLU A 57 -8.71 -0.37 6.73
C GLU A 57 -8.87 1.15 6.78
N PHE A 58 -10.09 1.66 6.62
CA PHE A 58 -10.37 3.10 6.66
C PHE A 58 -9.95 3.79 7.98
N MET A 59 -9.82 3.03 9.06
CA MET A 59 -9.36 3.54 10.37
C MET A 59 -7.83 3.51 10.53
N ARG A 60 -7.10 2.97 9.54
CA ARG A 60 -5.65 2.68 9.63
C ARG A 60 -4.82 3.35 8.55
N ILE A 61 -5.44 3.99 7.57
CA ILE A 61 -4.77 4.63 6.43
C ILE A 61 -5.16 6.11 6.35
N PRO A 62 -4.29 6.98 5.80
CA PRO A 62 -4.67 8.36 5.53
C PRO A 62 -5.78 8.42 4.49
N LEU A 63 -6.80 9.25 4.75
CA LEU A 63 -7.99 9.37 3.91
C LEU A 63 -7.88 10.43 2.81
N THR A 64 -6.68 10.97 2.57
CA THR A 64 -6.45 12.12 1.66
C THR A 64 -7.08 11.91 0.29
N GLU A 65 -6.95 10.72 -0.28
CA GLU A 65 -7.46 10.42 -1.62
C GLU A 65 -8.99 10.34 -1.62
N ILE A 66 -9.55 9.54 -0.71
CA ILE A 66 -11.00 9.34 -0.59
C ILE A 66 -11.70 10.68 -0.30
N CYS A 67 -11.12 11.51 0.57
CA CYS A 67 -11.63 12.84 0.86
C CYS A 67 -11.62 13.74 -0.39
N LEU A 68 -10.58 13.67 -1.24
CA LEU A 68 -10.54 14.44 -2.48
C LEU A 68 -11.62 13.97 -3.46
N TYR A 69 -11.75 12.65 -3.66
CA TYR A 69 -12.80 12.08 -4.52
C TYR A 69 -14.21 12.46 -4.03
N ALA A 70 -14.47 12.34 -2.72
CA ALA A 70 -15.76 12.68 -2.14
C ALA A 70 -16.12 14.16 -2.34
N LYS A 71 -15.15 15.08 -2.15
CA LYS A 71 -15.37 16.51 -2.36
C LYS A 71 -15.67 16.88 -3.82
N VAL A 72 -15.13 16.14 -4.79
CA VAL A 72 -15.47 16.37 -6.21
C VAL A 72 -16.89 15.90 -6.54
N LEU A 73 -17.38 14.86 -5.86
CA LEU A 73 -18.73 14.32 -6.08
C LEU A 73 -19.84 15.21 -5.49
N GLU A 74 -19.57 15.94 -4.41
CA GLU A 74 -20.53 16.83 -3.75
C GLU A 74 -20.04 18.30 -3.75
N PRO A 75 -20.20 19.03 -4.87
CA PRO A 75 -19.67 20.39 -5.02
C PRO A 75 -20.43 21.45 -4.21
N ASP A 76 -21.61 21.12 -3.67
CA ASP A 76 -22.49 22.06 -2.96
C ASP A 76 -21.95 22.46 -1.58
N TYR A 77 -21.09 21.63 -0.98
CA TYR A 77 -20.57 21.86 0.37
C TYR A 77 -19.20 22.54 0.39
N GLU A 78 -18.32 22.21 -0.56
CA GLU A 78 -16.95 22.75 -0.59
C GLU A 78 -16.38 22.75 -2.02
N SER A 79 -15.85 23.90 -2.46
CA SER A 79 -15.26 24.01 -3.79
C SER A 79 -13.84 23.40 -3.82
N VAL A 80 -13.65 22.37 -4.64
CA VAL A 80 -12.32 21.81 -4.94
C VAL A 80 -11.58 22.74 -5.93
N THR A 81 -10.27 22.91 -5.72
CA THR A 81 -9.41 23.67 -6.63
C THR A 81 -9.36 23.03 -8.02
N ASP A 82 -9.08 23.81 -9.06
CA ASP A 82 -8.97 23.26 -10.42
C ASP A 82 -7.85 22.22 -10.53
N LEU A 83 -6.77 22.38 -9.76
CA LEU A 83 -5.75 21.35 -9.60
C LEU A 83 -6.34 20.05 -9.00
N GLY A 84 -7.17 20.17 -7.96
CA GLY A 84 -7.82 19.01 -7.33
C GLY A 84 -8.75 18.25 -8.29
N LYS A 85 -9.45 18.97 -9.18
CA LYS A 85 -10.26 18.35 -10.24
C LYS A 85 -9.40 17.53 -11.19
N HIS A 86 -8.28 18.09 -11.66
CA HIS A 86 -7.34 17.36 -12.52
C HIS A 86 -6.67 16.16 -11.84
N LEU A 87 -6.43 16.23 -10.53
CA LEU A 87 -5.84 15.11 -9.77
C LEU A 87 -6.77 13.90 -9.65
N VAL A 88 -8.09 14.14 -9.58
CA VAL A 88 -9.11 13.07 -9.50
C VAL A 88 -9.23 12.30 -10.81
N ASP A 89 -8.92 12.92 -11.95
CA ASP A 89 -8.94 12.27 -13.26
C ASP A 89 -7.70 11.38 -13.50
N LEU A 90 -6.66 11.51 -12.68
CA LEU A 90 -5.41 10.74 -12.83
C LEU A 90 -5.47 9.44 -12.03
N PRO A 91 -5.09 8.28 -12.61
CA PRO A 91 -5.00 7.01 -11.89
C PRO A 91 -3.70 6.92 -11.07
N LEU A 92 -3.42 7.96 -10.28
CA LEU A 92 -2.22 8.09 -9.45
C LEU A 92 -2.61 8.58 -8.06
N ASP A 93 -1.81 8.19 -7.07
CA ASP A 93 -1.90 8.75 -5.72
C ASP A 93 -1.80 10.28 -5.79
N VAL A 94 -2.57 10.98 -4.94
CA VAL A 94 -2.73 12.45 -5.00
C VAL A 94 -1.38 13.18 -4.96
N GLN A 95 -0.41 12.66 -4.21
CA GLN A 95 0.93 13.26 -4.11
C GLN A 95 1.77 13.04 -5.37
N LEU A 96 1.69 11.86 -5.98
CA LEU A 96 2.39 11.56 -7.24
C LEU A 96 1.77 12.32 -8.41
N GLY A 97 0.44 12.42 -8.46
CA GLY A 97 -0.27 13.25 -9.44
C GLY A 97 0.15 14.72 -9.35
N LYS A 98 0.25 15.28 -8.14
CA LYS A 98 0.75 16.66 -7.93
C LYS A 98 2.18 16.82 -8.42
N CYS A 99 3.06 15.86 -8.08
CA CYS A 99 4.44 15.86 -8.54
C CYS A 99 4.54 15.87 -10.07
N LEU A 100 3.75 15.01 -10.74
CA LEU A 100 3.72 14.92 -12.20
C LEU A 100 3.24 16.22 -12.85
N LEU A 101 2.17 16.84 -12.32
CA LEU A 101 1.65 18.11 -12.84
C LEU A 101 2.67 19.25 -12.69
N TYR A 102 3.41 19.31 -11.58
CA TYR A 102 4.52 20.25 -11.44
C TYR A 102 5.66 19.95 -12.41
N GLY A 103 5.94 18.68 -12.71
CA GLY A 103 6.92 18.30 -13.72
C GLY A 103 6.58 18.78 -15.13
N VAL A 104 5.29 18.76 -15.49
CA VAL A 104 4.82 19.35 -16.75
C VAL A 104 5.00 20.88 -16.75
N PHE A 105 4.60 21.54 -15.67
CA PHE A 105 4.71 23.00 -15.55
C PHE A 105 6.16 23.49 -15.61
N LEU A 106 7.08 22.78 -14.97
CA LEU A 106 8.52 23.09 -14.95
C LEU A 106 9.29 22.55 -16.17
N LYS A 107 8.59 21.94 -17.14
CA LYS A 107 9.16 21.32 -18.36
C LYS A 107 10.22 20.24 -18.08
N CYS A 108 10.07 19.51 -16.97
CA CYS A 108 10.91 18.38 -16.57
C CYS A 108 10.11 17.09 -16.38
N TYR A 109 9.09 16.87 -17.22
CA TYR A 109 8.16 15.75 -17.08
C TYR A 109 8.79 14.38 -17.35
N ASP A 110 9.80 14.28 -18.23
CA ASP A 110 10.42 13.02 -18.63
C ASP A 110 11.03 12.22 -17.46
N PRO A 111 11.93 12.80 -16.63
CA PRO A 111 12.43 12.12 -15.43
C PRO A 111 11.34 11.92 -14.37
N ILE A 112 10.43 12.89 -14.20
CA ILE A 112 9.37 12.82 -13.18
C ILE A 112 8.37 11.71 -13.50
N LEU A 113 8.04 11.50 -14.77
CA LEU A 113 7.18 10.43 -15.24
C LEU A 113 7.78 9.06 -14.90
N THR A 114 9.08 8.89 -15.12
CA THR A 114 9.80 7.67 -14.76
C THR A 114 9.76 7.41 -13.25
N ILE A 115 9.97 8.44 -12.43
CA ILE A 115 9.91 8.35 -10.97
C ILE A 115 8.49 8.01 -10.50
N CYS A 116 7.47 8.69 -11.03
CA CYS A 116 6.07 8.45 -10.65
C CYS A 116 5.61 7.04 -11.08
N ALA A 117 6.01 6.58 -12.27
CA ALA A 117 5.72 5.22 -12.74
C ALA A 117 6.39 4.17 -11.86
N TYR A 118 7.65 4.39 -11.44
CA TYR A 118 8.35 3.51 -10.51
C TYR A 118 7.64 3.42 -9.16
N HIS A 119 7.20 4.56 -8.60
CA HIS A 119 6.53 4.59 -7.29
C HIS A 119 5.07 4.09 -7.32
N SER A 120 4.40 4.16 -8.46
CA SER A 120 3.03 3.65 -8.63
C SER A 120 2.97 2.12 -8.63
N VAL A 121 4.05 1.46 -9.01
CA VAL A 121 4.14 -0.01 -9.07
C VAL A 121 4.89 -0.55 -7.86
N LYS A 122 4.57 -1.78 -7.43
CA LYS A 122 5.37 -2.50 -6.44
C LYS A 122 6.81 -2.64 -6.92
N ASP A 123 7.78 -2.56 -6.00
CA ASP A 123 9.21 -2.64 -6.30
C ASP A 123 9.51 -3.71 -7.38
N PRO A 124 9.98 -3.30 -8.57
CA PRO A 124 10.23 -4.22 -9.68
C PRO A 124 11.41 -5.16 -9.39
N PHE A 125 12.25 -4.85 -8.39
CA PHE A 125 13.39 -5.69 -8.01
C PHE A 125 13.00 -6.70 -6.92
N ILE A 126 12.53 -7.87 -7.35
CA ILE A 126 12.20 -8.98 -6.43
C ILE A 126 13.49 -9.60 -5.92
N LEU A 127 13.75 -9.50 -4.61
CA LEU A 127 14.90 -10.12 -3.95
C LEU A 127 14.84 -11.66 -4.05
N PRO A 128 15.74 -12.31 -4.80
CA PRO A 128 15.76 -13.77 -4.88
C PRO A 128 16.30 -14.36 -3.58
N THR A 129 15.76 -15.52 -3.20
CA THR A 129 16.28 -16.33 -2.09
C THR A 129 17.65 -16.92 -2.40
N ASP A 130 17.91 -17.23 -3.68
CA ASP A 130 19.21 -17.76 -4.14
C ASP A 130 20.32 -16.70 -4.08
N ARG A 131 21.50 -17.08 -3.58
CA ARG A 131 22.69 -16.22 -3.48
C ARG A 131 23.27 -15.86 -4.85
N SER A 132 23.20 -16.76 -5.83
CA SER A 132 23.78 -16.50 -7.17
C SER A 132 23.00 -15.41 -7.93
N ALA A 133 21.67 -15.41 -7.77
CA ALA A 133 20.78 -14.43 -8.40
C ALA A 133 20.87 -13.04 -7.75
N LYS A 134 21.32 -12.93 -6.50
CA LYS A 134 21.51 -11.62 -5.82
C LYS A 134 22.56 -10.75 -6.50
N ALA A 135 23.63 -11.33 -7.03
CA ALA A 135 24.68 -10.57 -7.72
C ALA A 135 24.13 -9.93 -9.01
N LYS A 136 23.36 -10.70 -9.79
CA LYS A 136 22.71 -10.22 -11.03
C LYS A 136 21.70 -9.09 -10.75
N LEU A 137 20.90 -9.24 -9.68
CA LEU A 137 19.95 -8.21 -9.27
C LEU A 137 20.64 -6.91 -8.84
N ARG A 138 21.76 -7.00 -8.11
CA ARG A 138 22.56 -5.82 -7.74
C ARG A 138 23.09 -5.09 -8.98
N SER A 139 23.60 -5.82 -9.97
CA SER A 139 24.04 -5.23 -11.23
C SER A 139 22.89 -4.52 -11.97
N ALA A 140 21.72 -5.16 -12.05
CA ALA A 140 20.53 -4.55 -12.66
C ALA A 140 20.06 -3.29 -11.92
N GLN A 141 20.10 -3.30 -10.57
CA GLN A 141 19.79 -2.13 -9.75
C GLN A 141 20.78 -0.97 -9.96
N THR A 142 22.08 -1.28 -10.13
CA THR A 142 23.09 -0.25 -10.44
C THR A 142 22.82 0.42 -11.78
N VAL A 143 22.46 -0.35 -12.81
CA VAL A 143 22.11 0.20 -14.13
C VAL A 143 20.85 1.04 -14.05
N PHE A 144 19.81 0.58 -13.36
CA PHE A 144 18.56 1.35 -13.21
C PHE A 144 18.77 2.68 -12.48
N ARG A 145 19.64 2.71 -11.46
CA ARG A 145 20.05 3.95 -10.77
C ARG A 145 20.84 4.93 -11.63
N GLN A 146 21.31 4.54 -12.81
CA GLN A 146 21.99 5.45 -13.74
C GLN A 146 21.02 6.08 -14.74
N VAL A 147 19.80 5.54 -14.85
CA VAL A 147 18.75 6.01 -15.78
C VAL A 147 17.78 6.98 -15.09
N VAL A 148 17.68 6.93 -13.77
CA VAL A 148 16.94 7.86 -12.89
C VAL A 148 17.91 8.83 -12.23
#